data_AF-A0A7Y2BJF6-F1
#
_entry.id   AF-A0A7Y2BJF6-F1
#
_cell.length_a   1.000
_cell.length_b   1.000
_cell.length_c   1.000
_cell.angle_alpha   90.00
_cell.angle_beta   90.00
_cell.angle_gamma   90.00
#
_symmetry.space_group_name_H-M   'P 1'
#
loop_
_entity.id
_entity.type
_entity.pdbx_description
1 polymer ?
#
loop_
_entity_poly.entity_id
_entity_poly.type
_entity_poly.pdbx_seq_one_letter_code
_entity_poly.pdbx_strand_id
1 'polypeptide(L)'
;MAEEGKSGKRVVGVLLALVLAAGLIAWFGATRLENNSRAVQELESASVLSEGVLYEAQAGDPGFVIAKDVGSGKELWRAELGSVTSKPAVTVTEGGIEVQIAGTPWMTLDRTTGEPLE
;
A
#
# COMPACT_ATOMS: atom_id res chain seq x y z
N MET A 1 60.31 23.63 -0.45
CA MET A 1 59.06 24.06 -1.11
C MET A 1 58.75 23.02 -2.19
N ALA A 2 57.88 22.03 -1.90
CA ALA A 2 57.15 21.15 -2.85
C ALA A 2 56.85 19.76 -2.25
N GLU A 3 55.94 19.65 -1.26
CA GLU A 3 55.27 18.36 -0.97
C GLU A 3 53.74 18.49 -0.76
N GLU A 4 53.14 19.65 -0.98
CA GLU A 4 51.69 19.84 -0.79
C GLU A 4 50.81 19.31 -1.93
N GLY A 5 51.37 19.01 -3.11
CA GLY A 5 50.58 18.66 -4.30
C GLY A 5 50.09 17.20 -4.40
N LYS A 6 50.70 16.26 -3.65
CA LYS A 6 50.40 14.82 -3.76
C LYS A 6 49.34 14.36 -2.77
N SER A 7 49.23 15.04 -1.62
CA SER A 7 48.27 14.71 -0.57
C SER A 7 46.85 15.15 -0.96
N GLY A 8 46.68 16.37 -1.50
CA GLY A 8 45.36 16.90 -1.88
C GLY A 8 44.61 16.05 -2.90
N LYS A 9 45.30 15.52 -3.92
CA LYS A 9 44.70 14.62 -4.92
C LYS A 9 44.20 13.30 -4.32
N ARG A 10 44.90 12.77 -3.32
CA ARG A 10 44.50 11.55 -2.61
C ARG A 10 43.31 11.80 -1.68
N VAL A 11 43.31 12.93 -0.99
CA VAL A 11 42.18 13.35 -0.12
C VAL A 11 40.93 13.58 -0.95
N VAL A 12 41.02 14.28 -2.08
CA VAL A 12 39.90 14.49 -3.01
C VAL A 12 39.40 13.16 -3.58
N GLY A 13 40.30 12.24 -3.95
CA GLY A 13 39.92 10.91 -4.40
C GLY A 13 39.16 10.10 -3.36
N VAL A 14 39.58 10.17 -2.08
CA VAL A 14 38.91 9.49 -0.97
C VAL A 14 37.54 10.12 -0.68
N LEU A 15 37.45 11.45 -0.68
CA LEU A 15 36.17 12.14 -0.47
C LEU A 15 35.16 11.83 -1.58
N LEU A 16 35.60 11.81 -2.85
CA LEU A 16 34.76 11.40 -3.97
C LEU A 16 34.30 9.95 -3.85
N ALA A 17 35.19 9.04 -3.45
CA ALA A 17 34.83 7.64 -3.23
C ALA A 17 33.80 7.49 -2.10
N LEU A 18 33.91 8.25 -1.02
CA LEU A 18 32.96 8.23 0.08
C LEU A 18 31.59 8.79 -0.32
N VAL A 19 31.55 9.89 -1.09
CA VAL A 19 30.28 10.45 -1.59
C VAL A 19 29.58 9.48 -2.55
N LEU A 20 30.34 8.83 -3.43
CA LEU A 20 29.80 7.80 -4.33
C LEU A 20 29.32 6.57 -3.55
N ALA A 21 30.07 6.12 -2.54
CA ALA A 21 29.67 5.00 -1.69
C ALA A 21 28.39 5.32 -0.90
N ALA A 22 28.29 6.51 -0.32
CA ALA A 22 27.10 6.96 0.39
C ALA A 22 25.88 7.07 -0.56
N GLY A 23 26.09 7.60 -1.77
CA GLY A 23 25.05 7.65 -2.81
C GLY A 23 24.58 6.26 -3.24
N LEU A 24 25.50 5.30 -3.40
CA LEU A 24 25.17 3.91 -3.72
C LEU A 24 24.44 3.21 -2.57
N ILE A 25 24.84 3.44 -1.32
CA ILE A 25 24.17 2.89 -0.13
C ILE A 25 22.76 3.48 -0.01
N ALA A 26 22.60 4.78 -0.24
CA ALA A 26 21.28 5.44 -0.24
C ALA A 26 20.39 4.92 -1.36
N TRP A 27 20.92 4.76 -2.58
CA TRP A 27 20.21 4.17 -3.71
C TRP A 27 19.80 2.72 -3.44
N PHE A 28 20.70 1.91 -2.89
CA PHE A 28 20.42 0.51 -2.55
C PHE A 28 19.41 0.37 -1.41
N GLY A 29 19.43 1.30 -0.44
CA GLY A 29 18.42 1.42 0.60
C GLY A 29 17.04 1.81 0.06
N ALA A 30 16.98 2.79 -0.85
CA ALA A 30 15.74 3.23 -1.48
C ALA A 30 15.12 2.14 -2.36
N THR A 31 15.92 1.45 -3.18
CA THR A 31 15.46 0.32 -4.00
C THR A 31 15.02 -0.88 -3.16
N ARG A 32 15.65 -1.13 -2.00
CA ARG A 32 15.17 -2.12 -1.02
C ARG A 32 13.85 -1.72 -0.39
N LEU A 33 13.62 -0.44 -0.09
CA LEU A 33 12.35 0.05 0.45
C LEU A 33 11.21 -0.15 -0.55
N GLU A 34 11.47 0.07 -1.84
CA GLU A 34 10.49 -0.17 -2.91
C GLU A 34 10.23 -1.66 -3.15
N ASN A 35 11.25 -2.52 -3.02
CA ASN A 35 11.09 -3.97 -3.18
C ASN A 35 10.50 -4.68 -1.96
N ASN A 36 10.63 -4.11 -0.75
CA ASN A 36 10.11 -4.73 0.47
C ASN A 36 8.58 -4.62 0.57
N SER A 37 7.94 -3.81 -0.28
CA SER A 37 6.48 -3.80 -0.46
C SER A 37 5.94 -5.06 -1.15
N ARG A 38 6.80 -5.93 -1.71
CA ARG A 38 6.40 -7.13 -2.47
C ARG A 38 6.56 -8.46 -1.71
N ALA A 39 6.80 -8.41 -0.40
CA ALA A 39 7.01 -9.60 0.44
C ALA A 39 6.11 -9.64 1.69
N VAL A 40 5.03 -8.86 1.71
CA VAL A 40 3.77 -9.37 2.29
C VAL A 40 3.21 -10.28 1.20
N GLN A 41 2.68 -11.45 1.52
CA GLN A 41 1.76 -12.10 0.58
C GLN A 41 0.65 -11.08 0.34
N GLU A 42 0.72 -10.35 -0.78
CA GLU A 42 -0.19 -9.27 -1.11
C GLU A 42 -1.54 -9.91 -1.31
N LEU A 43 -2.30 -10.04 -0.22
CA LEU A 43 -3.72 -10.26 -0.29
C LEU A 43 -4.22 -9.10 -1.14
N GLU A 44 -4.53 -9.44 -2.39
CA GLU A 44 -4.98 -8.51 -3.38
C GLU A 44 -6.12 -7.72 -2.77
N SER A 45 -5.86 -6.45 -2.53
CA SER A 45 -6.74 -5.57 -1.77
C SER A 45 -6.91 -4.26 -2.50
N ALA A 46 -8.06 -3.63 -2.26
CA ALA A 46 -8.41 -2.32 -2.76
C ALA A 46 -8.98 -1.50 -1.61
N SER A 47 -8.74 -0.20 -1.63
CA SER A 47 -9.25 0.69 -0.59
C SER A 47 -9.79 1.99 -1.18
N VAL A 48 -10.81 2.55 -0.51
CA VAL A 48 -11.40 3.85 -0.84
C VAL A 48 -11.71 4.61 0.45
N LEU A 49 -11.38 5.89 0.49
CA LEU A 49 -11.67 6.78 1.61
C LEU A 49 -12.87 7.66 1.26
N SER A 50 -13.90 7.66 2.11
CA SER A 50 -15.05 8.56 1.96
C SER A 50 -15.61 8.95 3.33
N GLU A 51 -15.90 10.24 3.51
CA GLU A 51 -16.52 10.80 4.72
C GLU A 51 -15.84 10.40 6.05
N GLY A 52 -14.51 10.27 6.03
CA GLY A 52 -13.74 9.86 7.21
C GLY A 52 -13.74 8.37 7.49
N VAL A 53 -14.32 7.56 6.61
CA VAL A 53 -14.33 6.10 6.68
C VAL A 53 -13.47 5.52 5.56
N LEU A 54 -12.49 4.70 5.94
CA LEU A 54 -11.68 3.90 5.02
C LEU A 54 -12.36 2.55 4.82
N TYR A 55 -12.73 2.24 3.59
CA TYR A 55 -13.27 0.95 3.18
C TYR A 55 -12.15 0.15 2.51
N GLU A 56 -11.88 -1.06 3.00
CA GLU A 56 -10.85 -1.96 2.48
C GLU A 56 -11.50 -3.28 2.07
N ALA A 57 -11.40 -3.62 0.78
CA ALA A 57 -11.80 -4.91 0.26
C ALA A 57 -10.55 -5.79 0.08
N GLN A 58 -10.62 -7.03 0.55
CA GLN A 58 -9.50 -7.96 0.56
C GLN A 58 -9.95 -9.29 -0.06
N ALA A 59 -9.17 -9.78 -1.03
CA ALA A 59 -9.29 -11.14 -1.52
C ALA A 59 -8.99 -12.16 -0.40
N GLY A 60 -9.35 -13.42 -0.57
CA GLY A 60 -9.11 -14.46 0.42
C GLY A 60 -10.16 -15.56 0.38
N ASP A 61 -9.98 -16.58 1.23
CA ASP A 61 -11.00 -17.58 1.51
C ASP A 61 -11.21 -17.68 3.04
N PRO A 62 -12.12 -16.88 3.62
CA PRO A 62 -12.96 -15.90 2.93
C PRO A 62 -12.28 -14.54 2.70
N GLY A 63 -12.72 -13.85 1.66
CA GLY A 63 -12.45 -12.43 1.41
C GLY A 63 -13.38 -11.55 2.25
N PHE A 64 -12.99 -10.29 2.44
CA PHE A 64 -13.70 -9.38 3.34
C PHE A 64 -13.78 -7.96 2.79
N VAL A 65 -14.77 -7.22 3.28
CA VAL A 65 -14.80 -5.75 3.23
C VAL A 65 -14.83 -5.25 4.66
N ILE A 66 -13.96 -4.29 4.98
CA ILE A 66 -13.86 -3.70 6.31
C ILE A 66 -14.02 -2.19 6.19
N ALA A 67 -14.91 -1.61 6.97
CA ALA A 67 -14.99 -0.16 7.15
C ALA A 67 -14.30 0.24 8.45
N LYS A 68 -13.45 1.26 8.39
CA LYS A 68 -12.70 1.78 9.54
C LYS A 68 -12.84 3.29 9.62
N ASP A 69 -13.07 3.81 10.82
CA ASP A 69 -12.92 5.24 11.07
C ASP A 69 -11.44 5.63 10.89
N VAL A 70 -11.14 6.58 10.02
CA VAL A 70 -9.76 6.94 9.67
C VAL A 70 -9.05 7.67 10.81
N GLY A 71 -9.79 8.34 11.69
CA GLY A 71 -9.22 9.10 12.81
C GLY A 71 -8.69 8.20 13.92
N SER A 72 -9.48 7.17 14.29
CA SER A 72 -9.18 6.24 15.38
C SER A 72 -8.62 4.89 14.92
N GLY A 73 -8.80 4.54 13.64
CA GLY A 73 -8.51 3.21 13.10
C GLY A 73 -9.51 2.13 13.54
N LYS A 74 -10.59 2.51 14.23
CA LYS A 74 -11.58 1.57 14.74
C LYS A 74 -12.41 0.99 13.60
N GLU A 75 -12.52 -0.34 13.56
CA GLU A 75 -13.47 -1.04 12.70
C GLU A 75 -14.91 -0.65 13.05
N LEU A 76 -15.63 -0.13 12.06
CA LEU A 76 -17.05 0.24 12.14
C LEU A 76 -17.92 -0.98 11.85
N TRP A 77 -17.57 -1.71 10.78
CA TRP A 77 -18.23 -2.95 10.37
C TRP A 77 -17.32 -3.79 9.49
N ARG A 78 -17.69 -5.06 9.31
CA ARG A 78 -17.05 -6.03 8.42
C ARG A 78 -18.09 -6.90 7.73
N ALA A 79 -17.93 -7.10 6.42
CA ALA A 79 -18.74 -8.00 5.61
C ALA A 79 -17.85 -9.09 4.99
N GLU A 80 -18.37 -10.32 4.91
CA GLU A 80 -17.70 -11.45 4.27
C GLU A 80 -18.11 -11.55 2.80
N LEU A 81 -17.14 -11.73 1.90
CA LEU A 81 -17.36 -11.85 0.45
C LEU A 81 -17.34 -13.31 -0.04
N GLY A 82 -17.17 -14.28 0.86
CA GLY A 82 -16.88 -15.67 0.52
C GLY A 82 -15.51 -15.82 -0.15
N SER A 83 -15.30 -16.91 -0.89
CA SER A 83 -14.02 -17.15 -1.57
C SER A 83 -13.78 -16.18 -2.72
N VAL A 84 -12.80 -15.28 -2.57
CA VAL A 84 -12.36 -14.28 -3.54
C VAL A 84 -10.92 -14.56 -3.94
N THR A 85 -10.72 -15.02 -5.17
CA THR A 85 -9.38 -15.35 -5.71
C THR A 85 -8.77 -14.24 -6.56
N SER A 86 -9.56 -13.22 -6.88
CA SER A 86 -9.17 -12.11 -7.75
C SER A 86 -9.09 -10.81 -6.96
N LYS A 87 -8.29 -9.85 -7.44
CA LYS A 87 -8.24 -8.51 -6.84
C LYS A 87 -9.62 -7.86 -6.86
N PRO A 88 -10.19 -7.49 -5.70
CA PRO A 88 -11.44 -6.75 -5.67
C PRO A 88 -11.18 -5.30 -6.11
N ALA A 89 -12.21 -4.64 -6.62
CA ALA A 89 -12.27 -3.19 -6.73
C ALA A 89 -13.37 -2.67 -5.81
N VAL A 90 -13.15 -1.53 -5.17
CA VAL A 90 -14.10 -0.89 -4.26
C VAL A 90 -14.34 0.55 -4.71
N THR A 91 -15.60 0.98 -4.76
CA THR A 91 -15.98 2.34 -5.16
C THR A 91 -17.14 2.82 -4.29
N VAL A 92 -17.17 4.11 -3.97
CA VAL A 92 -18.26 4.73 -3.23
C VAL A 92 -19.25 5.32 -4.24
N THR A 93 -20.54 5.05 -4.04
CA THR A 93 -21.65 5.59 -4.82
C THR A 93 -22.68 6.26 -3.90
N GLU A 94 -23.66 6.96 -4.48
CA GLU A 94 -24.78 7.54 -3.70
C GLU A 94 -25.56 6.47 -2.92
N GLY A 95 -25.61 5.24 -3.43
CA GLY A 95 -26.34 4.12 -2.83
C GLY A 95 -25.55 3.37 -1.76
N GLY A 96 -24.22 3.54 -1.67
CA GLY A 96 -23.39 2.79 -0.72
C GLY A 96 -21.98 2.52 -1.24
N ILE A 97 -21.45 1.35 -0.92
CA ILE A 97 -20.13 0.87 -1.36
C ILE A 97 -20.32 -0.26 -2.36
N GLU A 98 -19.82 -0.08 -3.57
CA GLU A 98 -19.81 -1.12 -4.59
C GLU A 98 -18.49 -1.89 -4.55
N VAL A 99 -18.60 -3.22 -4.55
CA VAL A 99 -17.49 -4.15 -4.57
C VAL A 99 -17.59 -4.99 -5.82
N GLN A 100 -16.55 -4.94 -6.65
CA GLN A 100 -16.45 -5.71 -7.87
C GLN A 100 -15.38 -6.77 -7.72
N ILE A 101 -15.75 -8.03 -7.95
CA ILE A 101 -14.83 -9.18 -7.96
C ILE A 101 -14.96 -9.84 -9.32
N ALA A 102 -13.83 -10.23 -9.92
CA ALA A 102 -13.84 -10.87 -11.23
C ALA A 102 -14.61 -12.21 -11.18
N GLY A 103 -15.59 -12.36 -12.08
CA GLY A 103 -16.38 -13.59 -12.20
C GLY A 103 -17.59 -13.68 -11.27
N THR A 104 -17.82 -12.70 -10.39
CA THR A 104 -19.07 -12.56 -9.62
C THR A 104 -19.83 -11.31 -10.09
N PRO A 105 -21.15 -11.23 -9.87
CA PRO A 105 -21.85 -9.94 -9.96
C PRO A 105 -21.23 -8.93 -8.99
N TRP A 106 -21.35 -7.63 -9.31
CA TRP A 106 -21.01 -6.57 -8.35
C TRP A 106 -21.97 -6.64 -7.15
N MET A 107 -21.46 -6.29 -5.98
CA MET A 107 -22.24 -6.27 -4.74
C MET A 107 -22.26 -4.85 -4.22
N THR A 108 -23.43 -4.34 -3.86
CA THR A 108 -23.58 -3.04 -3.21
C THR A 108 -23.84 -3.26 -1.73
N LEU A 109 -23.04 -2.64 -0.89
CA LEU A 109 -23.15 -2.70 0.56
C LEU A 109 -23.60 -1.34 1.10
N ASP A 110 -24.50 -1.36 2.08
CA ASP A 110 -24.85 -0.16 2.83
C ASP A 110 -23.62 0.37 3.57
N ARG A 111 -23.34 1.67 3.41
CA ARG A 111 -22.13 2.30 3.95
C ARG A 111 -22.04 2.29 5.48
N THR A 112 -23.17 2.21 6.17
CA THR A 112 -23.25 2.35 7.62
C THR A 112 -23.24 0.99 8.32
N THR A 113 -23.85 -0.01 7.71
CA THR A 113 -24.06 -1.34 8.31
C THR A 113 -23.19 -2.42 7.68
N GLY A 114 -22.79 -2.25 6.42
CA GLY A 114 -22.12 -3.29 5.63
C GLY A 114 -23.05 -4.39 5.12
N GLU A 115 -24.37 -4.24 5.27
CA GLU A 115 -25.34 -5.20 4.75
C GLU A 115 -25.52 -5.05 3.23
N PRO A 116 -25.74 -6.15 2.49
CA PRO A 116 -25.98 -6.09 1.05
C PRO A 116 -27.31 -5.38 0.75
N LEU A 117 -27.29 -4.51 -0.27
CA LEU A 117 -28.46 -3.85 -0.84
C LEU A 117 -28.97 -4.65 -2.05
N GLU A 118 -30.29 -4.83 -2.15
CA GLU A 118 -30.96 -5.50 -3.29
C GLU A 118 -31.02 -4.64 -4.57
#